data_AF-A0A7S9R4P3-F1
#
_entry.id   AF-A0A7S9R4P3-F1
#
_cell.length_a   1.000
_cell.length_b   1.000
_cell.length_c   1.000
_cell.angle_alpha   90.00
_cell.angle_beta   90.00
_cell.angle_gamma   90.00
#
_symmetry.space_group_name_H-M   'P 1'
#
loop_
_entity.id
_entity.type
_entity.pdbx_description
1 polymer ?
#
loop_
_entity_poly.entity_id
_entity_poly.type
_entity_poly.pdbx_seq_one_letter_code
_entity_poly.pdbx_strand_id
1 'polypeptide(L)'
;MFLKLDEITQKLDQIFLPLEQEGMTGMRLLLQNDIKATTQALKNVQEALGVNFPAKFTKLLSKFDLGNFEICNVKFGSKGDYASDIVRLNSVDEFGGKWWSGEARPLNLIVFAVGDPWIFLLDCTSGAIHAWLLGDKKLCSRRVASDFEKFFIALASIDIARLNDEAMPLAEQILKFVKADEKALPFWQEIAQI
;
A
#
# COMPACT_ATOMS: atom_id res chain seq x y z
N MET A 1 13.93 -13.35 -4.47
CA MET A 1 12.84 -13.88 -5.33
C MET A 1 11.54 -13.23 -4.85
N PHE A 2 10.62 -12.83 -5.73
CA PHE A 2 9.35 -12.25 -5.29
C PHE A 2 8.40 -13.35 -4.80
N LEU A 3 7.90 -13.19 -3.58
CA LEU A 3 7.06 -14.17 -2.90
C LEU A 3 5.63 -14.13 -3.45
N LYS A 4 4.93 -15.26 -3.36
CA LYS A 4 3.47 -15.32 -3.52
C LYS A 4 2.78 -14.83 -2.26
N LEU A 5 1.52 -14.38 -2.40
CA LEU A 5 0.74 -13.87 -1.26
C LEU A 5 0.64 -14.87 -0.10
N ASP A 6 0.46 -16.16 -0.37
CA ASP A 6 0.38 -17.17 0.70
C ASP A 6 1.74 -17.40 1.38
N GLU A 7 2.85 -17.27 0.63
CA GLU A 7 4.21 -17.34 1.20
C GLU A 7 4.51 -16.10 2.06
N ILE A 8 4.03 -14.93 1.65
CA ILE A 8 4.11 -13.68 2.43
C ILE A 8 3.37 -13.87 3.76
N THR A 9 2.11 -14.32 3.74
CA THR A 9 1.34 -14.56 4.97
C THR A 9 2.07 -15.51 5.91
N GLN A 10 2.54 -16.66 5.40
CA GLN A 10 3.25 -17.65 6.22
C GLN A 10 4.55 -17.12 6.82
N LYS A 11 5.37 -16.40 6.05
CA LYS A 11 6.64 -15.86 6.54
C LYS A 11 6.42 -14.73 7.55
N LEU A 12 5.44 -13.85 7.34
CA LEU A 12 5.10 -12.83 8.32
C LEU A 12 4.56 -13.43 9.62
N ASP A 13 3.76 -14.50 9.55
CA ASP A 13 3.31 -15.24 10.73
C ASP A 13 4.51 -15.84 11.49
N GLN A 14 5.46 -16.46 10.79
CA GLN A 14 6.66 -17.03 11.42
C GLN A 14 7.49 -15.98 12.16
N ILE A 15 7.64 -14.78 11.59
CA ILE A 15 8.44 -13.71 12.18
C ILE A 15 7.71 -13.04 13.34
N PHE A 16 6.45 -12.66 13.15
CA PHE A 16 5.77 -11.71 14.05
C PHE A 16 4.81 -12.36 15.04
N LEU A 17 4.33 -13.60 14.83
CA LEU A 17 3.44 -14.25 15.79
C LEU A 17 4.04 -14.37 17.20
N PRO A 18 5.34 -14.67 17.38
CA PRO A 18 5.96 -14.66 18.71
C PRO A 18 5.99 -13.25 19.34
N LEU A 19 6.18 -12.20 18.53
CA LEU A 19 6.34 -10.81 18.97
C LEU A 19 5.02 -10.12 19.34
N GLU A 20 3.88 -10.64 18.88
CA GLU A 20 2.57 -10.10 19.28
C GLU A 20 2.32 -10.20 20.79
N GLN A 21 2.90 -11.20 21.45
CA GLN A 21 2.83 -11.34 22.91
C GLN A 21 3.57 -10.21 23.65
N GLU A 22 4.49 -9.55 22.96
CA GLU A 22 5.26 -8.40 23.45
C GLU A 22 4.61 -7.07 23.03
N GLY A 23 3.42 -7.11 22.44
CA GLY A 23 2.66 -5.93 22.01
C GLY A 23 3.01 -5.41 20.61
N MET A 24 3.92 -6.07 19.88
CA MET A 24 4.21 -5.72 18.48
C MET A 24 3.12 -6.29 17.57
N THR A 25 2.17 -5.45 17.18
CA THR A 25 1.02 -5.83 16.34
C THR A 25 1.04 -5.09 15.00
N GLY A 26 0.21 -5.52 14.05
CA GLY A 26 0.08 -4.84 12.74
C GLY A 26 1.08 -5.29 11.67
N MET A 27 2.00 -6.21 11.98
CA MET A 27 3.02 -6.68 11.03
C MET A 27 2.65 -8.02 10.35
N ARG A 28 1.56 -8.68 10.77
CA ARG A 28 1.05 -9.91 10.15
C ARG A 28 -0.03 -9.60 9.13
N LEU A 29 0.02 -10.29 7.99
CA LEU A 29 -0.99 -10.15 6.94
C LEU A 29 -2.19 -11.07 7.23
N LEU A 30 -3.15 -10.54 8.00
CA LEU A 30 -4.31 -11.28 8.46
C LEU A 30 -5.38 -11.43 7.36
N LEU A 31 -6.11 -12.55 7.39
CA LEU A 31 -7.26 -12.77 6.52
C LEU A 31 -8.43 -11.86 6.90
N GLN A 32 -9.22 -11.48 5.90
CA GLN A 32 -10.44 -10.72 6.12
C GLN A 32 -11.50 -11.60 6.80
N ASN A 33 -12.09 -11.10 7.89
CA ASN A 33 -13.01 -11.87 8.73
C ASN A 33 -14.48 -11.78 8.27
N ASP A 34 -14.88 -10.68 7.62
CA ASP A 34 -16.23 -10.51 7.06
C ASP A 34 -16.18 -9.95 5.63
N ILE A 35 -16.21 -10.86 4.66
CA ILE A 35 -16.15 -10.53 3.22
C ILE A 35 -17.36 -9.69 2.79
N LYS A 36 -18.56 -9.92 3.36
CA LYS A 36 -19.78 -9.20 2.97
C LYS A 36 -19.73 -7.77 3.48
N ALA A 37 -19.39 -7.58 4.76
CA ALA A 37 -19.23 -6.26 5.35
C ALA A 37 -18.11 -5.49 4.63
N THR A 38 -16.97 -6.14 4.36
CA THR A 38 -15.86 -5.53 3.61
C THR A 38 -16.28 -5.11 2.22
N THR A 39 -16.99 -5.96 1.48
CA THR A 39 -17.49 -5.63 0.15
C THR A 39 -18.42 -4.42 0.18
N GLN A 40 -19.31 -4.34 1.17
CA GLN A 40 -20.19 -3.19 1.33
C GLN A 40 -19.43 -1.93 1.74
N ALA A 41 -18.47 -2.03 2.66
CA ALA A 41 -17.62 -0.92 3.05
C ALA A 41 -16.85 -0.36 1.85
N LEU A 42 -16.24 -1.21 1.02
CA LEU A 42 -15.54 -0.77 -0.20
C LEU A 42 -16.47 -0.10 -1.21
N LYS A 43 -17.75 -0.50 -1.31
CA LYS A 43 -18.74 0.22 -2.12
C LYS A 43 -19.02 1.61 -1.54
N ASN A 44 -19.24 1.70 -0.24
CA ASN A 44 -19.49 2.98 0.44
C ASN A 44 -18.29 3.93 0.26
N VAL A 45 -17.05 3.43 0.32
CA VAL A 45 -15.85 4.26 0.07
C VAL A 45 -15.81 4.77 -1.37
N GLN A 46 -16.09 3.89 -2.35
CA GLN A 46 -16.15 4.28 -3.76
C GLN A 46 -17.21 5.36 -4.01
N GLU A 47 -18.39 5.22 -3.41
CA GLU A 47 -19.47 6.22 -3.46
C GLU A 47 -19.07 7.54 -2.80
N ALA A 48 -18.55 7.49 -1.57
CA ALA A 48 -18.13 8.67 -0.82
C ALA A 48 -17.02 9.46 -1.53
N LEU A 49 -16.11 8.76 -2.19
CA LEU A 49 -14.99 9.37 -2.91
C LEU A 49 -15.29 9.65 -4.39
N GLY A 50 -16.41 9.16 -4.92
CA GLY A 50 -16.75 9.28 -6.34
C GLY A 50 -15.74 8.60 -7.27
N VAL A 51 -15.24 7.41 -6.91
CA VAL A 51 -14.25 6.65 -7.71
C VAL A 51 -14.65 5.19 -7.83
N ASN A 52 -14.12 4.50 -8.85
CA ASN A 52 -14.23 3.04 -8.97
C ASN A 52 -12.87 2.41 -8.67
N PHE A 53 -12.82 1.46 -7.73
CA PHE A 53 -11.58 0.79 -7.38
C PHE A 53 -11.16 -0.23 -8.44
N PRO A 54 -9.86 -0.29 -8.76
CA PRO A 54 -9.32 -1.31 -9.64
C PRO A 54 -9.56 -2.72 -9.09
N ALA A 55 -9.90 -3.67 -9.96
CA ALA A 55 -10.25 -5.03 -9.56
C ALA A 55 -9.17 -5.75 -8.73
N LYS A 56 -7.88 -5.49 -9.00
CA LYS A 56 -6.79 -6.08 -8.21
C LYS A 56 -6.70 -5.51 -6.80
N PHE A 57 -7.02 -4.23 -6.65
CA PHE A 57 -7.07 -3.59 -5.33
C PHE A 57 -8.20 -4.19 -4.51
N THR A 58 -9.42 -4.21 -5.04
CA THR A 58 -10.58 -4.80 -4.35
C THR A 58 -10.39 -6.28 -4.04
N LYS A 59 -9.80 -7.05 -4.97
CA LYS A 59 -9.49 -8.47 -4.74
C LYS A 59 -8.58 -8.67 -3.53
N LEU A 60 -7.52 -7.87 -3.40
CA LEU A 60 -6.60 -8.01 -2.27
C LEU A 60 -7.28 -7.60 -0.95
N LEU A 61 -8.03 -6.49 -0.94
CA LEU A 61 -8.78 -6.05 0.24
C LEU A 61 -9.92 -7.00 0.65
N SER A 62 -10.45 -7.78 -0.29
CA SER A 62 -11.43 -8.82 0.03
C SER A 62 -10.82 -10.05 0.70
N LYS A 63 -9.49 -10.24 0.54
CA LYS A 63 -8.76 -11.38 1.11
C LYS A 63 -8.08 -11.04 2.43
N PHE A 64 -7.54 -9.83 2.56
CA PHE A 64 -6.71 -9.45 3.70
C PHE A 64 -7.23 -8.20 4.40
N ASP A 65 -7.07 -8.18 5.72
CA ASP A 65 -7.33 -7.01 6.55
C ASP A 65 -6.08 -6.13 6.63
N LEU A 66 -6.20 -4.89 6.14
CA LEU A 66 -5.13 -3.89 6.17
C LEU A 66 -5.34 -2.80 7.23
N GLY A 67 -6.37 -2.93 8.09
CA GLY A 67 -6.81 -1.90 9.04
C GLY A 67 -5.78 -1.48 10.07
N ASN A 68 -4.83 -2.35 10.37
CA ASN A 68 -3.66 -2.05 11.20
C ASN A 68 -2.35 -2.50 10.54
N PHE A 69 -2.39 -2.87 9.26
CA PHE A 69 -1.26 -3.50 8.60
C PHE A 69 -0.19 -2.49 8.20
N GLU A 70 1.05 -2.84 8.50
CA GLU A 70 2.26 -2.09 8.13
C GLU A 70 3.34 -3.08 7.66
N ILE A 71 4.06 -2.71 6.61
CA ILE A 71 5.21 -3.49 6.12
C ILE A 71 6.19 -2.58 5.40
N CYS A 72 7.49 -2.81 5.56
CA CYS A 72 8.53 -2.01 4.90
C CYS A 72 8.38 -0.50 5.13
N ASN A 73 8.01 -0.08 6.35
CA ASN A 73 7.70 1.32 6.71
C ASN A 73 6.55 1.95 5.88
N VAL A 74 5.67 1.12 5.32
CA VAL A 74 4.46 1.54 4.62
C VAL A 74 3.24 1.11 5.43
N LYS A 75 2.53 2.09 5.96
CA LYS A 75 1.34 1.93 6.78
C LYS A 75 0.08 2.07 5.93
N PHE A 76 -0.75 1.02 5.92
CA PHE A 76 -2.02 1.00 5.20
C PHE A 76 -3.14 1.55 6.09
N GLY A 77 -3.34 0.95 7.26
CA GLY A 77 -4.35 1.37 8.24
C GLY A 77 -3.73 1.61 9.62
N SER A 78 -4.45 2.33 10.47
CA SER A 78 -3.99 2.69 11.82
C SER A 78 -4.99 2.45 12.94
N LYS A 79 -6.23 2.09 12.60
CA LYS A 79 -7.37 2.07 13.53
C LYS A 79 -8.30 0.87 13.34
N GLY A 80 -7.84 -0.19 12.67
CA GLY A 80 -8.60 -1.40 12.38
C GLY A 80 -9.63 -1.26 11.25
N ASP A 81 -10.20 -0.07 11.03
CA ASP A 81 -11.11 0.20 9.91
C ASP A 81 -10.38 0.85 8.74
N TYR A 82 -9.86 0.02 7.84
CA TYR A 82 -9.14 0.49 6.66
C TYR A 82 -10.03 1.29 5.69
N ALA A 83 -11.31 0.93 5.58
CA ALA A 83 -12.23 1.62 4.67
C ALA A 83 -12.45 3.07 5.12
N SER A 84 -12.67 3.28 6.42
CA SER A 84 -12.76 4.62 7.01
C SER A 84 -11.43 5.38 6.92
N ASP A 85 -10.29 4.70 7.09
CA ASP A 85 -8.97 5.33 6.92
C ASP A 85 -8.74 5.84 5.49
N ILE A 86 -9.15 5.09 4.46
CA ILE A 86 -9.11 5.56 3.07
C ILE A 86 -9.96 6.83 2.90
N VAL A 87 -11.20 6.86 3.41
CA VAL A 87 -12.05 8.07 3.29
C VAL A 87 -11.40 9.27 3.97
N ARG A 88 -10.87 9.08 5.20
CA ARG A 88 -10.20 10.11 5.97
C ARG A 88 -9.01 10.71 5.23
N LEU A 89 -8.11 9.87 4.70
CA LEU A 89 -6.94 10.30 3.92
C LEU A 89 -7.31 11.09 2.64
N ASN A 90 -8.56 10.98 2.19
CA ASN A 90 -9.05 11.58 0.95
C ASN A 90 -10.16 12.64 1.17
N SER A 91 -10.35 13.10 2.41
CA SER A 91 -11.33 14.13 2.78
C SER A 91 -10.66 15.44 3.19
N VAL A 92 -11.39 16.56 3.26
CA VAL A 92 -10.87 17.91 3.54
C VAL A 92 -10.73 18.20 5.05
N ASP A 93 -10.52 17.17 5.88
CA ASP A 93 -10.40 17.36 7.34
C ASP A 93 -8.98 17.79 7.78
N GLU A 94 -8.77 18.02 9.07
CA GLU A 94 -7.51 18.49 9.68
C GLU A 94 -6.29 17.57 9.37
N PHE A 95 -6.54 16.32 8.96
CA PHE A 95 -5.54 15.30 8.66
C PHE A 95 -5.55 14.84 7.19
N GLY A 96 -6.68 14.93 6.49
CA GLY A 96 -6.82 14.75 5.05
C GLY A 96 -6.49 16.03 4.27
N GLY A 97 -6.63 16.02 2.93
CA GLY A 97 -6.48 17.25 2.14
C GLY A 97 -5.05 17.70 1.82
N LYS A 98 -4.05 17.32 2.62
CA LYS A 98 -2.67 17.85 2.48
C LYS A 98 -1.90 17.35 1.25
N TRP A 99 -2.36 16.27 0.62
CA TRP A 99 -1.67 15.68 -0.52
C TRP A 99 -2.14 16.22 -1.88
N TRP A 100 -3.20 17.04 -1.93
CA TRP A 100 -3.59 17.75 -3.14
C TRP A 100 -3.71 19.24 -2.89
N SER A 101 -3.56 20.02 -3.96
CA SER A 101 -3.76 21.47 -3.94
C SER A 101 -4.94 21.84 -4.82
N GLY A 102 -5.73 22.83 -4.40
CA GLY A 102 -6.88 23.34 -5.15
C GLY A 102 -8.21 23.03 -4.47
N GLU A 103 -9.30 23.41 -5.13
CA GLU A 103 -10.65 23.32 -4.56
C GLU A 103 -11.18 21.89 -4.44
N ALA A 104 -10.69 20.98 -5.29
CA ALA A 104 -11.15 19.61 -5.34
C ALA A 104 -9.96 18.63 -5.48
N ARG A 105 -10.13 17.45 -4.88
CA ARG A 105 -9.22 16.32 -5.05
C ARG A 105 -9.20 15.89 -6.52
N PRO A 106 -8.03 15.53 -7.10
CA PRO A 106 -7.97 15.00 -8.46
C PRO A 106 -8.88 13.79 -8.64
N LEU A 107 -9.61 13.78 -9.77
CA LEU A 107 -10.52 12.70 -10.10
C LEU A 107 -9.77 11.37 -10.23
N ASN A 108 -10.35 10.28 -9.72
CA ASN A 108 -9.80 8.93 -9.79
C ASN A 108 -8.39 8.75 -9.18
N LEU A 109 -7.96 9.64 -8.29
CA LEU A 109 -6.69 9.50 -7.58
C LEU A 109 -6.95 9.50 -6.09
N ILE A 110 -6.43 8.50 -5.38
CA ILE A 110 -6.63 8.38 -3.94
C ILE A 110 -5.30 8.11 -3.23
N VAL A 111 -5.12 8.60 -2.01
CA VAL A 111 -4.12 8.03 -1.09
C VAL A 111 -4.68 6.75 -0.49
N PHE A 112 -3.89 5.68 -0.49
CA PHE A 112 -4.27 4.40 0.14
C PHE A 112 -3.32 3.97 1.25
N ALA A 113 -2.10 4.50 1.27
CA ALA A 113 -1.10 4.19 2.29
C ALA A 113 -0.12 5.36 2.43
N VAL A 114 0.56 5.41 3.57
CA VAL A 114 1.56 6.42 3.89
C VAL A 114 2.81 5.76 4.50
N GLY A 115 3.98 6.30 4.22
CA GLY A 115 5.24 5.95 4.86
C GLY A 115 6.09 7.22 4.96
N ASP A 116 7.10 7.25 5.81
CA ASP A 116 8.03 8.40 5.84
C ASP A 116 9.18 8.13 4.86
N PRO A 117 9.44 8.98 3.84
CA PRO A 117 8.76 10.24 3.47
C PRO A 117 7.65 10.13 2.40
N TRP A 118 7.27 8.90 2.02
CA TRP A 118 6.42 8.61 0.86
C TRP A 118 4.91 8.61 1.13
N ILE A 119 4.16 9.32 0.28
CA ILE A 119 2.71 9.20 0.19
C ILE A 119 2.36 8.35 -1.03
N PHE A 120 1.54 7.30 -0.84
CA PHE A 120 1.23 6.35 -1.90
C PHE A 120 -0.15 6.60 -2.50
N LEU A 121 -0.13 6.86 -3.81
CA LEU A 121 -1.30 7.21 -4.60
C LEU A 121 -1.71 6.04 -5.49
N LEU A 122 -3.00 5.72 -5.49
CA LEU A 122 -3.62 4.78 -6.42
C LEU A 122 -4.39 5.57 -7.47
N ASP A 123 -4.00 5.41 -8.73
CA ASP A 123 -4.81 5.82 -9.87
C ASP A 123 -5.91 4.77 -10.09
N CYS A 124 -7.14 5.12 -9.74
CA CYS A 124 -8.32 4.28 -9.86
C CYS A 124 -8.71 3.96 -11.31
N THR A 125 -8.21 4.72 -12.30
CA THR A 125 -8.47 4.47 -13.72
C THR A 125 -7.56 3.36 -14.25
N SER A 126 -6.26 3.47 -14.00
CA SER A 126 -5.26 2.53 -14.54
C SER A 126 -4.91 1.39 -13.59
N GLY A 127 -5.14 1.56 -12.29
CA GLY A 127 -4.64 0.70 -11.23
C GLY A 127 -3.20 0.96 -10.81
N ALA A 128 -2.51 1.92 -11.45
CA ALA A 128 -1.12 2.21 -11.19
C ALA A 128 -0.90 2.83 -9.80
N ILE A 129 0.24 2.50 -9.21
CA ILE A 129 0.69 3.04 -7.93
C ILE A 129 1.76 4.09 -8.19
N HIS A 130 1.61 5.25 -7.55
CA HIS A 130 2.59 6.33 -7.58
C HIS A 130 3.08 6.61 -6.16
N ALA A 131 4.37 6.93 -6.04
CA ALA A 131 4.93 7.43 -4.79
C ALA A 131 5.20 8.92 -4.95
N TRP A 132 4.69 9.71 -4.02
CA TRP A 132 4.77 11.17 -4.02
C TRP A 132 5.49 11.65 -2.77
N LEU A 133 6.43 12.58 -2.92
CA LEU A 133 7.01 13.32 -1.80
C LEU A 133 6.27 14.63 -1.58
N LEU A 134 6.14 15.03 -0.32
CA LEU A 134 5.69 16.37 -0.01
C LEU A 134 6.65 17.40 -0.63
N GLY A 135 6.16 18.18 -1.58
CA GLY A 135 6.94 19.15 -2.36
C GLY A 135 7.20 18.74 -3.82
N ASP A 136 6.90 17.51 -4.22
CA ASP A 136 6.93 17.11 -5.62
C ASP A 136 5.90 17.93 -6.42
N LYS A 137 6.36 18.56 -7.52
CA LYS A 137 5.52 19.42 -8.38
C LYS A 137 4.36 18.68 -9.05
N LYS A 138 4.46 17.36 -9.21
CA LYS A 138 3.50 16.53 -9.93
C LYS A 138 3.22 15.25 -9.14
N LEU A 139 1.95 15.04 -8.78
CA LEU A 139 1.46 13.90 -7.99
C LEU A 139 1.84 12.54 -8.61
N CYS A 140 1.63 12.38 -9.92
CA CYS A 140 1.88 11.11 -10.62
C CYS A 140 3.20 11.10 -11.40
N SER A 141 4.23 11.82 -10.93
CA SER A 141 5.52 11.88 -11.64
C SER A 141 6.33 10.57 -11.57
N ARG A 142 6.06 9.75 -10.56
CA ARG A 142 6.81 8.53 -10.24
C ARG A 142 5.86 7.34 -10.08
N ARG A 143 5.67 6.59 -11.15
CA ARG A 143 4.87 5.36 -11.13
C ARG A 143 5.71 4.20 -10.60
N VAL A 144 5.50 3.82 -9.34
CA VAL A 144 6.29 2.79 -8.66
C VAL A 144 5.80 1.37 -8.93
N ALA A 145 4.55 1.18 -9.36
CA ALA A 145 4.08 -0.11 -9.85
C ALA A 145 2.93 0.04 -10.85
N SER A 146 2.76 -0.95 -11.72
CA SER A 146 1.62 -1.00 -12.64
C SER A 146 0.30 -1.39 -11.97
N ASP A 147 0.36 -2.09 -10.84
CA ASP A 147 -0.81 -2.45 -10.04
C ASP A 147 -0.47 -2.64 -8.55
N PHE A 148 -1.51 -2.55 -7.72
CA PHE A 148 -1.40 -2.69 -6.27
C PHE A 148 -0.80 -4.02 -5.81
N GLU A 149 -1.20 -5.14 -6.44
CA GLU A 149 -0.73 -6.47 -6.05
C GLU A 149 0.79 -6.61 -6.23
N LYS A 150 1.34 -6.10 -7.35
CA LYS A 150 2.80 -6.05 -7.56
C LYS A 150 3.52 -5.17 -6.56
N PHE A 151 2.98 -3.98 -6.30
CA PHE A 151 3.54 -3.07 -5.30
C PHE A 151 3.62 -3.75 -3.94
N PHE A 152 2.52 -4.35 -3.50
CA PHE A 152 2.41 -5.06 -2.23
C PHE A 152 3.40 -6.23 -2.14
N ILE A 153 3.46 -7.08 -3.17
CA ILE A 153 4.40 -8.22 -3.20
C ILE A 153 5.85 -7.76 -3.16
N ALA A 154 6.19 -6.69 -3.88
CA ALA A 154 7.55 -6.16 -3.90
C ALA A 154 7.96 -5.66 -2.50
N LEU A 155 7.13 -4.83 -1.85
CA LEU A 155 7.38 -4.36 -0.49
C LEU A 155 7.55 -5.53 0.49
N ALA A 156 6.60 -6.47 0.47
CA ALA A 156 6.63 -7.60 1.39
C ALA A 156 7.85 -8.50 1.18
N SER A 157 8.22 -8.75 -0.07
CA SER A 157 9.38 -9.59 -0.39
C SER A 157 10.70 -8.93 0.05
N ILE A 158 10.81 -7.60 -0.08
CA ILE A 158 11.98 -6.84 0.39
C ILE A 158 12.06 -6.92 1.92
N ASP A 159 10.97 -6.61 2.61
CA ASP A 159 10.97 -6.56 4.08
C ASP A 159 11.22 -7.92 4.71
N ILE A 160 10.59 -8.97 4.20
CA ILE A 160 10.79 -10.34 4.68
C ILE A 160 12.22 -10.80 4.43
N ALA A 161 12.80 -10.50 3.26
CA ALA A 161 14.19 -10.86 3.02
C ALA A 161 15.11 -10.11 4.01
N ARG A 162 14.81 -8.82 4.31
CA ARG A 162 15.61 -7.99 5.24
C ARG A 162 15.55 -8.58 6.64
N LEU A 163 14.35 -8.91 7.12
CA LEU A 163 14.12 -9.49 8.44
C LEU A 163 14.78 -10.87 8.62
N ASN A 164 15.11 -11.57 7.53
CA ASN A 164 15.77 -12.88 7.55
C ASN A 164 17.26 -12.83 7.16
N ASP A 165 17.87 -11.64 7.03
CA ASP A 165 19.25 -11.45 6.55
C ASP A 165 19.52 -12.14 5.19
N GLU A 166 18.50 -12.22 4.34
CA GLU A 166 18.58 -12.77 2.98
C GLU A 166 19.07 -11.69 1.99
N ALA A 167 19.56 -12.11 0.83
CA ALA A 167 19.97 -11.17 -0.23
C ALA A 167 18.76 -10.41 -0.82
N MET A 168 18.82 -9.07 -0.78
CA MET A 168 17.80 -8.21 -1.37
C MET A 168 17.74 -8.38 -2.90
N PRO A 169 16.54 -8.33 -3.51
CA PRO A 169 16.44 -8.21 -4.96
C PRO A 169 17.05 -6.87 -5.41
N LEU A 170 17.76 -6.88 -6.55
CA LEU A 170 18.30 -5.66 -7.14
C LEU A 170 17.16 -4.73 -7.57
N ALA A 171 17.35 -3.42 -7.47
CA ALA A 171 16.33 -2.42 -7.84
C ALA A 171 15.84 -2.59 -9.29
N GLU A 172 16.70 -2.99 -10.22
CA GLU A 172 16.34 -3.28 -11.61
C GLU A 172 15.44 -4.52 -11.73
N GLN A 173 15.64 -5.53 -10.87
CA GLN A 173 14.76 -6.70 -10.82
C GLN A 173 13.40 -6.31 -10.24
N ILE A 174 13.37 -5.44 -9.23
CA ILE A 174 12.13 -4.88 -8.68
C ILE A 174 11.36 -4.13 -9.75
N LEU A 175 12.00 -3.18 -10.46
CA LEU A 175 11.37 -2.43 -11.54
C LEU A 175 10.73 -3.31 -12.60
N LYS A 176 11.44 -4.34 -13.06
CA LYS A 176 10.92 -5.31 -14.03
C LYS A 176 9.70 -6.05 -13.50
N PHE A 177 9.73 -6.49 -12.24
CA PHE A 177 8.62 -7.19 -11.61
C PHE A 177 7.38 -6.29 -11.48
N VAL A 178 7.56 -5.08 -10.95
CA VAL A 178 6.46 -4.12 -10.71
C VAL A 178 5.99 -3.41 -11.98
N LYS A 179 6.70 -3.59 -13.11
CA LYS A 179 6.42 -2.96 -14.41
C LYS A 179 6.37 -1.44 -14.33
N ALA A 180 7.28 -0.86 -13.55
CA ALA A 180 7.50 0.57 -13.45
C ALA A 180 8.50 1.07 -14.49
N ASP A 181 8.54 2.38 -14.72
CA ASP A 181 9.56 3.01 -15.54
C ASP A 181 10.82 3.35 -14.71
N GLU A 182 11.88 3.79 -15.38
CA GLU A 182 13.15 4.12 -14.73
C GLU A 182 13.07 5.27 -13.72
N LYS A 183 12.01 6.11 -13.77
CA LYS A 183 11.84 7.19 -12.78
C LYS A 183 11.54 6.64 -11.40
N ALA A 184 11.06 5.41 -11.30
CA ALA A 184 10.86 4.72 -10.03
C ALA A 184 12.14 4.07 -9.49
N LEU A 185 13.25 4.04 -10.25
CA LEU A 185 14.49 3.41 -9.80
C LEU A 185 15.00 3.99 -8.47
N PRO A 186 15.09 5.33 -8.28
CA PRO A 186 15.58 5.88 -7.02
C PRO A 186 14.70 5.50 -5.82
N PHE A 187 13.38 5.40 -6.03
CA PHE A 187 12.46 4.95 -4.99
C PHE A 187 12.74 3.50 -4.59
N TRP A 188 12.87 2.58 -5.55
CA TRP A 188 13.12 1.18 -5.22
C TRP A 188 14.53 0.93 -4.67
N GLN A 189 15.52 1.76 -5.03
CA GLN A 189 16.84 1.74 -4.40
C GLN A 189 16.76 2.14 -2.94
N GLU A 190 16.03 3.22 -2.62
CA GLU A 190 15.82 3.67 -1.24
C GLU A 190 15.10 2.60 -0.43
N ILE A 191 13.96 2.08 -0.92
CA ILE A 191 13.18 1.04 -0.23
C ILE A 191 14.00 -0.22 0.07
N ALA A 192 14.94 -0.59 -0.81
CA ALA A 192 15.82 -1.75 -0.61
C ALA A 192 17.02 -1.49 0.31
N GLN A 193 17.29 -0.22 0.69
CA GLN A 193 18.41 0.19 1.52
C GLN A 193 18.02 0.63 2.94
N ILE A 194 16.73 0.93 3.18
CA ILE A 194 16.17 1.19 4.52
C ILE A 194 16.46 0.02 5.46
#